data_AF-A0A6B0WGA9-F1
#
_entry.id   AF-A0A6B0WGA9-F1
#
_cell.length_a   1.000
_cell.length_b   1.000
_cell.length_c   1.000
_cell.angle_alpha   90.00
_cell.angle_beta   90.00
_cell.angle_gamma   90.00
#
_symmetry.space_group_name_H-M   'P 1'
#
loop_
_entity.id
_entity.type
_entity.pdbx_description
1 polymer ?
#
loop_
_entity_poly.entity_id
_entity_poly.type
_entity_poly.pdbx_seq_one_letter_code
_entity_poly.pdbx_strand_id
1 'polypeptide(L)'
;MPAPVRPIARGMVLIAAMLALVAAIGCEGLGDGAPSTEDPDAYTKHVVEQAIARYDEQGQASALRYFNTRESVEGQWFIFIVGEDYTIRAIHPSRQDLIGTDVRGLVDKNGYPYGPVIASASESGRWVTYTSKNPTRSLREQTTNSWVVRHKGQIFGSSWYDDEAESSPVLPLPEEDPEADETAEDAAPSQEDGDAYAKYIVQQAINYYDAEGRQATLGYFNRADTVDGEWYVVVADEFNNLVVHPARPEEVGDNLLDPEESSDSAGYFFGEIVAAATGQGRWVTATLPNPVTGLDQIKHLWAVRHDGLIFVSGYYETPEVPETLAPDREDVDAYTKYVVQQALNRHDIQGREATIAYYNTEESVDGEWYVFITDEDNIMISHATLPQNVGLSLIEDLGIDSTGYAFGPVMAAAGENGRWVSYVYLNPATGQEETKHTWVVRRHGLLFGSGWYEVTDVSAPIPTKSQPDIFTKHFVDQAVQFYIDNGREATVAFYNSPASIDGQWYVFIADESDIVIAHAPVPERRGGYLRDPATRTDITGFFYGPVVADASEQGRWITYRFLNPEAGQIQTKHTWAVRYDGLLFGSGWYE
;
A
#
# COMPACT_ATOMS: atom_id res chain seq x y z
N MET A 1 -33.92 68.20 -46.64
CA MET A 1 -33.25 68.28 -45.31
C MET A 1 -32.85 66.87 -44.91
N PRO A 2 -31.68 66.64 -44.30
CA PRO A 2 -30.38 67.24 -44.62
C PRO A 2 -29.31 66.17 -44.93
N ALA A 3 -28.21 66.57 -45.58
CA ALA A 3 -26.89 65.92 -45.48
C ALA A 3 -26.10 66.63 -44.34
N PRO A 4 -24.94 66.17 -43.79
CA PRO A 4 -23.83 65.41 -44.41
C PRO A 4 -23.40 64.18 -43.52
N VAL A 5 -22.22 63.50 -43.55
CA VAL A 5 -20.83 63.81 -44.00
C VAL A 5 -20.07 62.58 -44.55
N ARG A 6 -19.37 62.80 -45.68
CA ARG A 6 -18.05 62.25 -46.12
C ARG A 6 -17.15 63.50 -46.41
N PRO A 7 -15.82 63.46 -46.68
CA PRO A 7 -14.85 62.37 -46.96
C PRO A 7 -13.96 62.11 -45.71
N ILE A 8 -12.64 61.75 -45.64
CA ILE A 8 -11.43 61.68 -46.52
C ILE A 8 -10.59 60.48 -45.97
N ALA A 9 -9.90 59.54 -46.66
CA ALA A 9 -9.33 59.33 -48.01
C ALA A 9 -7.79 59.49 -48.13
N ARG A 10 -7.17 58.66 -49.00
CA ARG A 10 -5.71 58.52 -49.31
C ARG A 10 -4.89 57.73 -48.27
N GLY A 11 -3.86 56.97 -48.67
CA GLY A 11 -3.32 56.80 -50.04
C GLY A 11 -2.51 55.51 -50.26
N MET A 12 -2.16 55.26 -51.52
CA MET A 12 -1.37 54.11 -51.97
C MET A 12 0.13 54.36 -51.76
N VAL A 13 0.87 53.33 -51.36
CA VAL A 13 2.29 53.13 -51.72
C VAL A 13 2.51 51.64 -52.00
N LEU A 14 3.01 51.29 -53.19
CA LEU A 14 3.72 50.03 -53.41
C LEU A 14 5.20 50.27 -53.17
N ILE A 15 5.91 49.27 -52.65
CA ILE A 15 7.33 48.98 -52.93
C ILE A 15 7.59 47.51 -52.59
N ALA A 16 8.58 46.90 -53.25
CA ALA A 16 8.99 45.52 -53.02
C ALA A 16 10.52 45.43 -52.86
N ALA A 17 10.97 44.33 -52.23
CA ALA A 17 12.33 43.79 -52.21
C ALA A 17 13.46 44.60 -51.49
N MET A 18 13.87 44.07 -50.33
CA MET A 18 15.25 43.78 -49.90
C MET A 18 15.12 42.61 -48.90
N LEU A 19 15.66 41.39 -49.07
CA LEU A 19 17.00 40.92 -49.47
C LEU A 19 18.03 41.13 -48.34
N ALA A 20 18.72 40.04 -48.00
CA ALA A 20 19.43 39.86 -46.72
C ALA A 20 20.69 40.72 -46.54
N LEU A 21 20.91 41.18 -45.29
CA LEU A 21 22.25 41.26 -44.66
C LEU A 21 22.14 41.50 -43.14
N VAL A 22 22.49 40.49 -42.33
CA VAL A 22 23.25 40.69 -41.08
C VAL A 22 24.27 39.56 -40.98
N ALA A 23 25.45 39.79 -41.55
CA ALA A 23 26.65 39.06 -41.23
C ALA A 23 27.76 40.12 -41.04
N ALA A 24 28.37 40.13 -39.85
CA ALA A 24 29.53 40.93 -39.42
C ALA A 24 29.57 42.45 -39.75
N ILE A 25 29.60 43.26 -38.68
CA ILE A 25 30.46 44.44 -38.43
C ILE A 25 29.90 45.09 -37.14
N GLY A 26 30.67 45.28 -36.07
CA GLY A 26 32.05 44.85 -35.84
C GLY A 26 32.59 45.48 -34.57
N CYS A 27 32.64 44.72 -33.48
CA CYS A 27 33.40 45.10 -32.28
C CYS A 27 34.72 44.33 -32.32
N GLU A 28 35.75 44.94 -32.89
CA GLU A 28 37.09 44.36 -33.01
C GLU A 28 37.69 44.14 -31.61
N GLY A 29 37.81 42.90 -31.15
CA GLY A 29 38.28 42.61 -29.78
C GLY A 29 38.47 41.13 -29.43
N LEU A 30 37.66 40.22 -29.98
CA LEU A 30 37.84 38.77 -29.87
C LEU A 30 37.71 38.16 -31.28
N GLY A 31 38.65 37.29 -31.66
CA GLY A 31 38.63 36.60 -32.96
C GLY A 31 37.95 35.23 -32.90
N ASP A 32 37.92 34.51 -34.03
CA ASP A 32 37.43 33.13 -34.19
C ASP A 32 38.33 32.09 -33.47
N GLY A 33 38.56 32.30 -32.18
CA GLY A 33 39.51 31.57 -31.34
C GLY A 33 38.96 31.29 -29.95
N ALA A 34 37.72 30.78 -29.89
CA ALA A 34 37.26 30.07 -28.70
C ALA A 34 38.26 28.93 -28.40
N PRO A 35 38.61 28.66 -27.12
CA PRO A 35 39.45 27.54 -26.76
C PRO A 35 38.88 26.19 -27.25
N SER A 36 39.72 25.16 -27.38
CA SER A 36 39.20 23.81 -27.60
C SER A 36 38.41 23.37 -26.37
N THR A 37 37.31 22.64 -26.55
CA THR A 37 36.61 21.94 -25.46
C THR A 37 37.46 20.82 -24.83
N GLU A 38 38.57 20.45 -25.49
CA GLU A 38 39.65 19.59 -24.96
C GLU A 38 40.54 20.31 -23.92
N ASP A 39 40.50 21.64 -23.85
CA ASP A 39 41.00 22.43 -22.71
C ASP A 39 39.79 22.99 -21.96
N PRO A 40 39.15 22.17 -21.10
CA PRO A 40 37.92 22.55 -20.43
C PRO A 40 38.15 23.71 -19.45
N ASP A 41 39.38 23.90 -18.97
CA ASP A 41 39.76 24.97 -18.05
C ASP A 41 39.80 26.33 -18.75
N ALA A 42 40.33 26.39 -19.97
CA ALA A 42 40.27 27.58 -20.82
C ALA A 42 38.87 27.84 -21.38
N TYR A 43 38.17 26.80 -21.85
CA TYR A 43 36.84 26.94 -22.43
C TYR A 43 35.81 27.42 -21.40
N THR A 44 35.82 26.88 -20.17
CA THR A 44 34.91 27.32 -19.08
C THR A 44 35.11 28.80 -18.74
N LYS A 45 36.35 29.30 -18.73
CA LYS A 45 36.65 30.73 -18.55
C LYS A 45 36.06 31.57 -19.68
N HIS A 46 36.26 31.15 -20.93
CA HIS A 46 35.73 31.83 -22.11
C HIS A 46 34.18 31.91 -22.09
N VAL A 47 33.50 30.84 -21.68
CA VAL A 47 32.03 30.82 -21.53
C VAL A 47 31.55 31.81 -20.45
N VAL A 48 32.26 31.93 -19.31
CA VAL A 48 31.96 32.95 -18.29
C VAL A 48 32.23 34.38 -18.79
N GLU A 49 33.30 34.60 -19.56
CA GLU A 49 33.62 35.89 -20.18
C GLU A 49 32.55 36.31 -21.20
N GLN A 50 32.08 35.39 -22.05
CA GLN A 50 30.94 35.64 -22.96
C GLN A 50 29.66 35.99 -22.19
N ALA A 51 29.41 35.31 -21.06
CA ALA A 51 28.22 35.57 -20.24
C ALA A 51 28.24 36.96 -19.59
N ILE A 52 29.41 37.39 -19.12
CA ILE A 52 29.67 38.74 -18.61
C ILE A 52 29.50 39.78 -19.72
N ALA A 53 30.02 39.52 -20.93
CA ALA A 53 29.84 40.41 -22.08
C ALA A 53 28.36 40.56 -22.49
N ARG A 54 27.61 39.45 -22.52
CA ARG A 54 26.16 39.46 -22.79
C ARG A 54 25.38 40.23 -21.72
N TYR A 55 25.75 40.07 -20.45
CA TYR A 55 25.16 40.82 -19.34
C TYR A 55 25.40 42.33 -19.47
N ASP A 56 26.60 42.72 -19.91
CA ASP A 56 26.99 44.12 -20.11
C ASP A 56 26.32 44.77 -21.32
N GLU A 57 26.10 44.02 -22.40
CA GLU A 57 25.38 44.49 -23.60
C GLU A 57 23.86 44.57 -23.37
N GLN A 58 23.27 43.52 -22.82
CA GLN A 58 21.81 43.30 -22.83
C GLN A 58 21.12 43.59 -21.49
N GLY A 59 21.91 43.81 -20.43
CA GLY A 59 21.43 44.11 -19.09
C GLY A 59 20.89 42.90 -18.32
N GLN A 60 20.88 43.05 -16.99
CA GLN A 60 20.54 42.00 -16.03
C GLN A 60 19.26 41.22 -16.34
N ALA A 61 18.15 41.89 -16.65
CA ALA A 61 16.88 41.22 -16.88
C ALA A 61 16.86 40.37 -18.17
N SER A 62 17.58 40.79 -19.23
CA SER A 62 17.69 40.00 -20.46
C SER A 62 18.62 38.81 -20.27
N ALA A 63 19.76 39.03 -19.60
CA ALA A 63 20.74 38.00 -19.30
C ALA A 63 20.19 36.91 -18.37
N LEU A 64 19.59 37.29 -17.22
CA LEU A 64 18.99 36.33 -16.27
C LEU A 64 17.85 35.53 -16.90
N ARG A 65 17.05 36.14 -17.81
CA ARG A 65 16.05 35.39 -18.56
C ARG A 65 16.70 34.39 -19.51
N TYR A 66 17.73 34.80 -20.26
CA TYR A 66 18.42 33.93 -21.22
C TYR A 66 19.11 32.74 -20.53
N PHE A 67 19.86 32.98 -19.45
CA PHE A 67 20.64 31.96 -18.74
C PHE A 67 19.79 30.96 -17.91
N ASN A 68 18.46 31.00 -18.03
CA ASN A 68 17.54 30.01 -17.50
C ASN A 68 16.78 29.24 -18.62
N THR A 69 17.18 29.40 -19.88
CA THR A 69 16.58 28.69 -21.03
C THR A 69 17.51 27.60 -21.57
N ARG A 70 17.01 26.71 -22.44
CA ARG A 70 17.83 25.61 -23.00
C ARG A 70 18.84 26.12 -24.04
N GLU A 71 18.55 27.26 -24.65
CA GLU A 71 19.35 27.95 -25.65
C GLU A 71 20.66 28.54 -25.08
N SER A 72 20.81 28.59 -23.75
CA SER A 72 22.03 29.07 -23.08
C SER A 72 22.94 27.95 -22.54
N VAL A 73 22.78 26.72 -23.04
CA VAL A 73 23.56 25.54 -22.63
C VAL A 73 24.29 24.98 -23.85
N GLU A 74 25.61 24.77 -23.74
CA GLU A 74 26.43 24.17 -24.80
C GLU A 74 27.20 22.96 -24.21
N GLY A 75 26.80 21.75 -24.59
CA GLY A 75 27.36 20.52 -24.02
C GLY A 75 27.14 20.47 -22.50
N GLN A 76 28.23 20.35 -21.73
CA GLN A 76 28.21 20.42 -20.26
C GLN A 76 28.23 21.86 -19.71
N TRP A 77 28.55 22.85 -20.55
CA TRP A 77 28.76 24.23 -20.12
C TRP A 77 27.45 25.01 -20.12
N PHE A 78 27.06 25.44 -18.93
CA PHE A 78 25.96 26.36 -18.69
C PHE A 78 26.41 27.47 -17.75
N ILE A 79 25.67 28.57 -17.71
CA ILE A 79 25.93 29.66 -16.79
C ILE A 79 25.06 29.52 -15.55
N PHE A 80 25.67 29.61 -14.38
CA PHE A 80 24.97 29.98 -13.15
C PHE A 80 25.30 31.41 -12.75
N ILE A 81 24.33 32.12 -12.18
CA ILE A 81 24.47 33.50 -11.72
C ILE A 81 23.93 33.61 -10.30
N VAL A 82 24.73 34.18 -9.40
CA VAL A 82 24.36 34.50 -8.01
C VAL A 82 24.20 36.01 -7.86
N GLY A 83 23.10 36.44 -7.23
CA GLY A 83 22.81 37.84 -6.97
C GLY A 83 23.71 38.50 -5.91
N GLU A 84 23.60 39.81 -5.76
CA GLU A 84 24.27 40.57 -4.68
C GLU A 84 23.84 40.10 -3.27
N ASP A 85 22.62 39.58 -3.15
CA ASP A 85 22.06 38.98 -1.94
C ASP A 85 22.48 37.52 -1.71
N TYR A 86 23.43 37.01 -2.51
CA TYR A 86 23.96 35.65 -2.48
C TYR A 86 22.99 34.53 -2.90
N THR A 87 21.77 34.86 -3.36
CA THR A 87 20.83 33.84 -3.88
C THR A 87 21.07 33.54 -5.36
N ILE A 88 20.87 32.29 -5.77
CA ILE A 88 20.99 31.87 -7.18
C ILE A 88 19.84 32.47 -8.00
N ARG A 89 20.18 33.06 -9.15
CA ARG A 89 19.30 33.80 -10.07
C ARG A 89 19.23 33.21 -11.48
N ALA A 90 20.28 32.50 -11.89
CA ALA A 90 20.28 31.66 -13.08
C ALA A 90 21.09 30.39 -12.83
N ILE A 91 20.70 29.30 -13.49
CA ILE A 91 21.36 27.98 -13.41
C ILE A 91 20.81 27.08 -14.55
N HIS A 92 21.42 25.92 -14.79
CA HIS A 92 20.95 24.95 -15.80
C HIS A 92 19.43 24.69 -15.71
N PRO A 93 18.70 24.57 -16.84
CA PRO A 93 17.25 24.36 -16.83
C PRO A 93 16.75 23.09 -16.10
N SER A 94 17.58 22.06 -15.92
CA SER A 94 17.25 20.90 -15.08
C SER A 94 17.55 21.08 -13.58
N ARG A 95 18.10 22.24 -13.17
CA ARG A 95 18.44 22.59 -11.78
C ARG A 95 17.77 23.88 -11.27
N GLN A 96 16.62 24.23 -11.84
CA GLN A 96 15.84 25.41 -11.44
C GLN A 96 15.35 25.33 -9.97
N ASP A 97 15.37 24.13 -9.36
CA ASP A 97 15.14 23.91 -7.91
C ASP A 97 16.06 24.74 -7.00
N LEU A 98 17.24 25.13 -7.48
CA LEU A 98 18.20 25.94 -6.73
C LEU A 98 17.96 27.46 -6.84
N ILE A 99 17.03 27.94 -7.66
CA ILE A 99 16.77 29.39 -7.78
C ILE A 99 16.20 29.92 -6.46
N GLY A 100 16.78 31.01 -5.97
CA GLY A 100 16.46 31.58 -4.66
C GLY A 100 17.24 30.97 -3.49
N THR A 101 17.95 29.84 -3.68
CA THR A 101 18.84 29.29 -2.65
C THR A 101 20.02 30.21 -2.40
N ASP A 102 20.30 30.54 -1.13
CA ASP A 102 21.52 31.26 -0.71
C ASP A 102 22.74 30.36 -0.91
N VAL A 103 23.61 30.74 -1.86
CA VAL A 103 24.79 29.97 -2.22
C VAL A 103 25.71 29.70 -1.02
N ARG A 104 25.71 30.56 0.00
CA ARG A 104 26.58 30.45 1.18
C ARG A 104 26.22 29.26 2.07
N GLY A 105 25.02 28.70 1.94
CA GLY A 105 24.61 27.49 2.66
C GLY A 105 25.09 26.18 2.00
N LEU A 106 25.63 26.23 0.78
CA LEU A 106 25.91 25.01 0.02
C LEU A 106 27.18 24.28 0.49
N VAL A 107 26.97 23.02 0.85
CA VAL A 107 28.00 21.97 1.06
C VAL A 107 27.80 20.86 0.03
N ASP A 108 28.86 20.12 -0.31
CA ASP A 108 28.72 18.88 -1.09
C ASP A 108 28.46 17.66 -0.20
N LYS A 109 28.28 16.48 -0.80
CA LYS A 109 28.03 15.23 -0.07
C LYS A 109 29.16 14.81 0.88
N ASN A 110 30.36 15.36 0.71
CA ASN A 110 31.53 15.11 1.56
C ASN A 110 31.64 16.16 2.69
N GLY A 111 30.69 17.09 2.78
CA GLY A 111 30.66 18.18 3.74
C GLY A 111 31.54 19.38 3.37
N TYR A 112 32.08 19.44 2.14
CA TYR A 112 32.93 20.56 1.73
C TYR A 112 32.08 21.82 1.43
N PRO A 113 32.30 22.96 2.13
CA PRO A 113 31.51 24.17 1.95
C PRO A 113 31.97 24.97 0.72
N TYR A 114 31.66 24.47 -0.47
CA TYR A 114 31.96 25.16 -1.74
C TYR A 114 31.16 26.45 -1.92
N GLY A 115 29.98 26.53 -1.31
CA GLY A 115 29.10 27.69 -1.36
C GLY A 115 29.73 29.02 -0.91
N PRO A 116 30.30 29.08 0.32
CA PRO A 116 31.11 30.20 0.78
C PRO A 116 32.33 30.52 -0.12
N VAL A 117 32.90 29.51 -0.80
CA VAL A 117 34.01 29.72 -1.74
C VAL A 117 33.51 30.41 -3.01
N ILE A 118 32.36 30.02 -3.56
CA ILE A 118 31.68 30.75 -4.66
C ILE A 118 31.38 32.19 -4.23
N ALA A 119 30.78 32.38 -3.04
CA ALA A 119 30.47 33.69 -2.50
C ALA A 119 31.71 34.61 -2.35
N SER A 120 32.89 34.03 -2.14
CA SER A 120 34.17 34.75 -2.04
C SER A 120 34.78 35.22 -3.37
N ALA A 121 34.14 34.96 -4.51
CA ALA A 121 34.63 35.38 -5.82
C ALA A 121 34.85 36.90 -5.93
N SER A 122 35.87 37.27 -6.70
CA SER A 122 36.28 38.64 -7.00
C SER A 122 36.32 38.88 -8.52
N GLU A 123 36.65 40.11 -8.93
CA GLU A 123 36.80 40.50 -10.34
C GLU A 123 37.96 39.79 -11.06
N SER A 124 38.95 39.25 -10.34
CA SER A 124 40.00 38.41 -10.94
C SER A 124 39.56 36.96 -11.22
N GLY A 125 38.35 36.61 -10.78
CA GLY A 125 37.86 35.23 -10.73
C GLY A 125 38.60 34.33 -9.74
N ARG A 126 38.07 33.11 -9.60
CA ARG A 126 38.73 31.98 -8.93
C ARG A 126 38.15 30.64 -9.42
N TRP A 127 38.93 29.58 -9.32
CA TRP A 127 38.43 28.21 -9.35
C TRP A 127 37.84 27.80 -8.00
N VAL A 128 36.87 26.89 -8.03
CA VAL A 128 36.42 26.06 -6.91
C VAL A 128 36.09 24.65 -7.44
N THR A 129 36.55 23.63 -6.71
CA THR A 129 36.33 22.21 -7.04
C THR A 129 35.57 21.55 -5.91
N TYR A 130 34.51 20.81 -6.23
CA TYR A 130 33.57 20.19 -5.29
C TYR A 130 32.80 19.05 -5.96
N THR A 131 32.16 18.15 -5.20
CA THR A 131 31.28 17.15 -5.82
C THR A 131 29.89 17.73 -6.07
N SER A 132 29.32 17.53 -7.27
CA SER A 132 27.94 17.94 -7.55
C SER A 132 27.25 17.06 -8.58
N LYS A 133 25.91 17.10 -8.59
CA LYS A 133 25.06 16.38 -9.55
C LYS A 133 25.15 17.01 -10.94
N ASN A 134 25.83 16.32 -11.87
CA ASN A 134 26.02 16.77 -13.25
C ASN A 134 24.68 16.81 -14.00
N PRO A 135 24.19 18.00 -14.40
CA PRO A 135 22.86 18.14 -15.00
C PRO A 135 22.73 17.60 -16.43
N THR A 136 23.83 17.18 -17.06
CA THR A 136 23.85 16.58 -18.40
C THR A 136 24.16 15.08 -18.41
N ARG A 137 24.57 14.52 -17.27
CA ARG A 137 24.80 13.07 -17.04
C ARG A 137 23.80 12.52 -16.01
N SER A 138 22.51 12.71 -16.27
CA SER A 138 21.40 12.20 -15.44
C SER A 138 21.50 12.50 -13.94
N LEU A 139 22.05 13.67 -13.58
CA LEU A 139 22.29 14.10 -12.18
C LEU A 139 23.25 13.19 -11.38
N ARG A 140 24.09 12.39 -12.06
CA ARG A 140 25.20 11.65 -11.45
C ARG A 140 26.14 12.62 -10.72
N GLU A 141 26.57 12.25 -9.52
CA GLU A 141 27.57 13.02 -8.80
C GLU A 141 28.96 12.87 -9.43
N GLN A 142 29.61 14.00 -9.72
CA GLN A 142 30.96 14.06 -10.29
C GLN A 142 31.78 15.18 -9.66
N THR A 143 33.10 15.05 -9.71
CA THR A 143 34.03 16.17 -9.42
C THR A 143 33.74 17.30 -10.40
N THR A 144 33.33 18.44 -9.84
CA THR A 144 32.85 19.62 -10.58
C THR A 144 33.87 20.73 -10.41
N ASN A 145 34.50 21.15 -11.51
CA ASN A 145 35.45 22.26 -11.54
C ASN A 145 34.72 23.50 -12.07
N SER A 146 34.54 24.52 -11.22
CA SER A 146 33.76 25.72 -11.54
C SER A 146 34.62 26.99 -11.49
N TRP A 147 34.66 27.75 -12.58
CA TRP A 147 35.28 29.07 -12.62
C TRP A 147 34.23 30.11 -12.26
N VAL A 148 34.51 30.94 -11.25
CA VAL A 148 33.55 31.93 -10.75
C VAL A 148 34.18 33.33 -10.68
N VAL A 149 33.50 34.31 -11.25
CA VAL A 149 33.93 35.71 -11.37
C VAL A 149 32.84 36.62 -10.80
N ARG A 150 33.22 37.55 -9.92
CA ARG A 150 32.30 38.61 -9.48
C ARG A 150 32.38 39.78 -10.45
N HIS A 151 31.24 40.21 -10.97
CA HIS A 151 31.13 41.34 -11.90
C HIS A 151 29.85 42.12 -11.64
N LYS A 152 29.96 43.45 -11.49
CA LYS A 152 28.83 44.37 -11.19
C LYS A 152 27.88 43.80 -10.12
N GLY A 153 28.46 43.49 -8.96
CA GLY A 153 27.76 42.96 -7.79
C GLY A 153 27.50 41.45 -7.82
N GLN A 154 27.05 40.92 -8.96
CA GLN A 154 26.71 39.51 -9.15
C GLN A 154 27.94 38.60 -9.32
N ILE A 155 27.75 37.29 -9.19
CA ILE A 155 28.78 36.27 -9.43
C ILE A 155 28.33 35.39 -10.60
N PHE A 156 29.13 35.33 -11.65
CA PHE A 156 28.93 34.46 -12.80
C PHE A 156 29.80 33.23 -12.64
N GLY A 157 29.29 32.08 -13.02
CA GLY A 157 30.08 30.85 -13.06
C GLY A 157 29.64 29.89 -14.15
N SER A 158 30.58 29.03 -14.54
CA SER A 158 30.35 27.86 -15.38
C SER A 158 31.22 26.71 -14.88
N SER A 159 30.91 25.50 -15.29
CA SER A 159 31.46 24.26 -14.74
C SER A 159 31.86 23.29 -15.83
N TRP A 160 32.91 22.51 -15.58
CA TRP A 160 33.18 21.25 -16.28
C TRP A 160 33.26 20.11 -15.27
N TYR A 161 32.95 18.89 -15.71
CA TYR A 161 32.88 17.70 -14.87
C TYR A 161 34.00 16.72 -15.23
N ASP A 162 34.66 16.19 -14.22
CA ASP A 162 35.70 15.18 -14.40
C ASP A 162 35.08 13.78 -14.58
N ASP A 163 35.49 13.08 -15.64
CA ASP A 163 35.06 11.71 -15.94
C ASP A 163 36.10 10.66 -15.45
N GLU A 164 37.26 11.07 -14.90
CA GLU A 164 38.22 10.14 -14.25
C GLU A 164 37.81 9.74 -12.81
N ALA A 165 38.37 8.62 -12.33
CA ALA A 165 37.71 7.73 -11.37
C ALA A 165 37.81 8.12 -9.88
N GLU A 166 36.87 7.56 -9.09
CA GLU A 166 36.94 7.52 -7.62
C GLU A 166 38.25 6.85 -7.15
N SER A 167 38.90 7.40 -6.12
CA SER A 167 40.16 6.87 -5.62
C SER A 167 40.07 6.37 -4.18
N SER A 168 40.40 5.08 -4.01
CA SER A 168 40.61 4.33 -2.76
C SER A 168 39.36 3.75 -2.06
N PRO A 169 39.46 2.53 -1.49
CA PRO A 169 40.14 1.36 -2.04
C PRO A 169 39.25 0.10 -1.99
N VAL A 170 39.18 -0.64 -3.10
CA VAL A 170 38.35 -1.85 -3.22
C VAL A 170 39.03 -3.06 -2.54
N LEU A 171 38.28 -3.79 -1.71
CA LEU A 171 38.64 -5.14 -1.26
C LEU A 171 38.41 -6.14 -2.41
N PRO A 172 39.32 -7.10 -2.66
CA PRO A 172 39.26 -7.93 -3.86
C PRO A 172 38.04 -8.86 -3.84
N LEU A 173 37.18 -8.70 -4.84
CA LEU A 173 36.22 -9.73 -5.27
C LEU A 173 36.92 -10.72 -6.23
N PRO A 174 36.36 -11.92 -6.46
CA PRO A 174 37.00 -12.96 -7.27
C PRO A 174 37.10 -12.60 -8.76
N GLU A 175 37.95 -13.34 -9.47
CA GLU A 175 38.16 -13.20 -10.92
C GLU A 175 36.90 -13.60 -11.72
N GLU A 176 36.71 -12.96 -12.89
CA GLU A 176 35.55 -13.13 -13.77
C GLU A 176 35.49 -14.53 -14.41
N ASP A 177 34.28 -15.08 -14.56
CA ASP A 177 34.01 -16.25 -15.42
C ASP A 177 33.50 -15.76 -16.79
N PRO A 178 34.29 -15.89 -17.89
CA PRO A 178 34.14 -15.04 -19.06
C PRO A 178 33.27 -15.64 -20.18
N GLU A 179 32.05 -16.11 -19.88
CA GLU A 179 31.01 -16.36 -20.89
C GLU A 179 29.66 -15.73 -20.49
N ALA A 180 29.50 -14.44 -20.81
CA ALA A 180 28.20 -13.77 -20.81
C ALA A 180 27.48 -14.08 -22.12
N ASP A 181 26.42 -14.90 -22.05
CA ASP A 181 25.57 -15.27 -23.18
C ASP A 181 24.71 -14.08 -23.68
N GLU A 182 24.53 -13.95 -25.00
CA GLU A 182 23.82 -12.82 -25.64
C GLU A 182 22.28 -12.98 -25.56
N THR A 183 21.73 -13.28 -24.37
CA THR A 183 20.33 -13.77 -24.22
C THR A 183 19.49 -13.10 -23.12
N ALA A 184 20.03 -12.12 -22.38
CA ALA A 184 19.41 -11.60 -21.15
C ALA A 184 18.66 -10.25 -21.29
N GLU A 185 18.02 -9.96 -22.43
CA GLU A 185 17.40 -8.64 -22.70
C GLU A 185 15.92 -8.52 -22.26
N ASP A 186 15.28 -9.59 -21.78
CA ASP A 186 13.81 -9.76 -21.79
C ASP A 186 13.16 -10.03 -20.41
N ALA A 187 13.86 -9.71 -19.31
CA ALA A 187 13.35 -9.89 -17.94
C ALA A 187 12.75 -8.60 -17.36
N ALA A 188 11.50 -8.65 -16.90
CA ALA A 188 10.88 -7.54 -16.16
C ALA A 188 11.52 -7.36 -14.76
N PRO A 189 11.66 -6.12 -14.25
CA PRO A 189 12.10 -5.89 -12.86
C PRO A 189 11.03 -6.33 -11.83
N SER A 190 11.39 -6.38 -10.55
CA SER A 190 10.42 -6.65 -9.47
C SER A 190 9.43 -5.47 -9.33
N GLN A 191 8.16 -5.77 -9.04
CA GLN A 191 7.17 -4.75 -8.67
C GLN A 191 7.51 -4.05 -7.34
N GLU A 192 8.37 -4.67 -6.51
CA GLU A 192 8.90 -4.07 -5.27
C GLU A 192 9.84 -2.87 -5.54
N ASP A 193 10.53 -2.86 -6.69
CA ASP A 193 11.21 -1.67 -7.21
C ASP A 193 10.24 -0.92 -8.12
N GLY A 194 9.27 -0.24 -7.51
CA GLY A 194 8.23 0.48 -8.23
C GLY A 194 8.78 1.58 -9.15
N ASP A 195 9.94 2.15 -8.79
CA ASP A 195 10.64 3.16 -9.59
C ASP A 195 11.21 2.52 -10.88
N ALA A 196 11.72 1.28 -10.85
CA ALA A 196 12.10 0.53 -12.05
C ALA A 196 10.88 0.00 -12.83
N TYR A 197 9.88 -0.54 -12.15
CA TYR A 197 8.73 -1.21 -12.80
C TYR A 197 7.79 -0.23 -13.53
N ALA A 198 7.54 0.96 -12.98
CA ALA A 198 6.80 2.00 -13.68
C ALA A 198 7.50 2.45 -14.99
N LYS A 199 8.84 2.56 -14.97
CA LYS A 199 9.63 2.87 -16.18
C LYS A 199 9.55 1.75 -17.20
N TYR A 200 9.63 0.49 -16.75
CA TYR A 200 9.48 -0.68 -17.61
C TYR A 200 8.10 -0.71 -18.29
N ILE A 201 7.00 -0.54 -17.55
CA ILE A 201 5.64 -0.56 -18.13
C ILE A 201 5.43 0.57 -19.14
N VAL A 202 5.87 1.80 -18.85
CA VAL A 202 5.76 2.92 -19.82
C VAL A 202 6.61 2.65 -21.06
N GLN A 203 7.81 2.08 -20.91
CA GLN A 203 8.63 1.71 -22.06
C GLN A 203 7.98 0.59 -22.89
N GLN A 204 7.35 -0.42 -22.27
CA GLN A 204 6.62 -1.45 -23.01
C GLN A 204 5.39 -0.88 -23.75
N ALA A 205 4.69 0.09 -23.17
CA ALA A 205 3.61 0.79 -23.86
C ALA A 205 4.09 1.59 -25.09
N ILE A 206 5.28 2.19 -25.01
CA ILE A 206 5.95 2.87 -26.12
C ILE A 206 6.45 1.88 -27.17
N ASN A 207 7.04 0.75 -26.76
CA ASN A 207 7.47 -0.32 -27.66
C ASN A 207 6.26 -0.89 -28.45
N TYR A 208 5.12 -1.06 -27.78
CA TYR A 208 3.86 -1.46 -28.42
C TYR A 208 3.34 -0.40 -29.40
N TYR A 209 3.49 0.90 -29.06
CA TYR A 209 3.17 2.00 -29.97
C TYR A 209 4.02 1.99 -31.25
N ASP A 210 5.34 1.78 -31.12
CA ASP A 210 6.25 1.76 -32.28
C ASP A 210 6.06 0.50 -33.15
N ALA A 211 5.55 -0.60 -32.59
CA ALA A 211 5.23 -1.82 -33.32
C ALA A 211 3.85 -1.80 -34.01
N GLU A 212 2.78 -1.48 -33.27
CA GLU A 212 1.38 -1.64 -33.69
C GLU A 212 0.70 -0.30 -34.05
N GLY A 213 1.30 0.83 -33.67
CA GLY A 213 0.83 2.18 -34.00
C GLY A 213 -0.32 2.71 -33.13
N ARG A 214 -0.64 4.00 -33.34
CA ARG A 214 -1.57 4.79 -32.50
C ARG A 214 -2.93 4.12 -32.28
N GLN A 215 -3.62 3.69 -33.34
CA GLN A 215 -4.99 3.17 -33.19
C GLN A 215 -5.04 1.80 -32.47
N ALA A 216 -4.05 0.93 -32.69
CA ALA A 216 -3.97 -0.34 -31.97
C ALA A 216 -3.66 -0.09 -30.49
N THR A 217 -2.69 0.78 -30.19
CA THR A 217 -2.25 1.11 -28.83
C THR A 217 -3.36 1.71 -27.98
N LEU A 218 -4.05 2.75 -28.47
CA LEU A 218 -5.15 3.38 -27.75
C LEU A 218 -6.37 2.45 -27.63
N GLY A 219 -6.51 1.46 -28.51
CA GLY A 219 -7.53 0.41 -28.40
C GLY A 219 -7.15 -0.74 -27.46
N TYR A 220 -5.86 -1.04 -27.32
CA TYR A 220 -5.33 -2.10 -26.46
C TYR A 220 -5.37 -1.69 -24.98
N PHE A 221 -4.84 -0.51 -24.63
CA PHE A 221 -4.73 -0.06 -23.23
C PHE A 221 -6.03 0.53 -22.66
N ASN A 222 -7.10 0.70 -23.44
CA ASN A 222 -8.43 1.11 -22.95
C ASN A 222 -9.28 -0.07 -22.42
N ARG A 223 -8.70 -1.26 -22.28
CA ARG A 223 -9.42 -2.49 -21.93
C ARG A 223 -9.14 -2.82 -20.46
N ALA A 224 -10.17 -3.24 -19.72
CA ALA A 224 -10.02 -3.56 -18.30
C ALA A 224 -9.03 -4.72 -18.03
N ASP A 225 -8.77 -5.60 -19.00
CA ASP A 225 -7.76 -6.66 -18.90
C ASP A 225 -6.30 -6.17 -19.12
N THR A 226 -6.06 -4.86 -19.18
CA THR A 226 -4.71 -4.25 -19.13
C THR A 226 -4.45 -3.50 -17.81
N VAL A 227 -5.22 -3.80 -16.76
CA VAL A 227 -4.95 -3.39 -15.37
C VAL A 227 -4.48 -4.62 -14.60
N ASP A 228 -3.31 -4.54 -13.97
CA ASP A 228 -2.73 -5.61 -13.14
C ASP A 228 -2.53 -5.09 -11.71
N GLY A 229 -3.51 -5.36 -10.85
CA GLY A 229 -3.56 -4.77 -9.51
C GLY A 229 -3.62 -3.23 -9.57
N GLU A 230 -2.56 -2.57 -9.10
CA GLU A 230 -2.42 -1.10 -9.15
C GLU A 230 -1.70 -0.57 -10.40
N TRP A 231 -1.17 -1.49 -11.23
CA TRP A 231 -0.42 -1.19 -12.44
C TRP A 231 -1.34 -1.03 -13.65
N TYR A 232 -1.26 0.13 -14.29
CA TYR A 232 -1.98 0.42 -15.53
C TYR A 232 -1.28 1.51 -16.33
N VAL A 233 -1.61 1.62 -17.62
CA VAL A 233 -1.10 2.69 -18.50
C VAL A 233 -2.21 3.70 -18.78
N VAL A 234 -1.88 4.97 -18.58
CA VAL A 234 -2.68 6.14 -18.96
C VAL A 234 -2.04 6.77 -20.18
N VAL A 235 -2.85 7.29 -21.12
CA VAL A 235 -2.34 8.01 -22.29
C VAL A 235 -3.09 9.31 -22.52
N ALA A 236 -2.36 10.41 -22.68
CA ALA A 236 -2.88 11.72 -23.07
C ALA A 236 -2.49 12.09 -24.50
N ASP A 237 -3.29 12.91 -25.18
CA ASP A 237 -3.10 13.31 -26.57
C ASP A 237 -2.20 14.55 -26.77
N GLU A 238 -2.04 15.00 -28.02
CA GLU A 238 -1.27 16.18 -28.40
C GLU A 238 -1.86 17.52 -27.90
N PHE A 239 -3.10 17.51 -27.39
CA PHE A 239 -3.76 18.63 -26.70
C PHE A 239 -3.85 18.41 -25.18
N ASN A 240 -3.27 17.31 -24.68
CA ASN A 240 -3.24 16.84 -23.31
C ASN A 240 -4.61 16.38 -22.75
N ASN A 241 -5.57 15.99 -23.62
CA ASN A 241 -6.77 15.28 -23.17
C ASN A 241 -6.42 13.81 -22.88
N LEU A 242 -6.98 13.22 -21.83
CA LEU A 242 -6.89 11.78 -21.57
C LEU A 242 -7.65 11.00 -22.64
N VAL A 243 -6.95 10.10 -23.33
CA VAL A 243 -7.48 9.21 -24.38
C VAL A 243 -7.43 7.73 -24.00
N VAL A 244 -6.73 7.40 -22.91
CA VAL A 244 -6.69 6.06 -22.30
C VAL A 244 -6.59 6.21 -20.78
N HIS A 245 -7.52 5.60 -20.03
CA HIS A 245 -7.41 5.44 -18.57
C HIS A 245 -8.18 4.19 -18.09
N PRO A 246 -7.64 2.97 -18.22
CA PRO A 246 -8.42 1.73 -18.07
C PRO A 246 -8.88 1.46 -16.63
N ALA A 247 -8.18 1.99 -15.63
CA ALA A 247 -8.56 1.89 -14.21
C ALA A 247 -9.71 2.84 -13.84
N ARG A 248 -9.94 3.90 -14.63
CA ARG A 248 -11.03 4.90 -14.47
C ARG A 248 -11.50 5.41 -15.83
N PRO A 249 -12.27 4.62 -16.61
CA PRO A 249 -12.67 5.00 -17.97
C PRO A 249 -13.58 6.23 -18.03
N GLU A 250 -14.10 6.71 -16.89
CA GLU A 250 -14.86 7.94 -16.78
C GLU A 250 -14.02 9.22 -16.96
N GLU A 251 -12.70 9.17 -16.72
CA GLU A 251 -11.77 10.30 -16.91
C GLU A 251 -11.31 10.46 -18.38
N VAL A 252 -11.76 9.59 -19.29
CA VAL A 252 -11.38 9.63 -20.70
C VAL A 252 -12.12 10.76 -21.43
N GLY A 253 -11.45 11.91 -21.48
CA GLY A 253 -11.91 13.17 -22.06
C GLY A 253 -11.33 14.38 -21.34
N ASP A 254 -10.99 14.21 -20.06
CA ASP A 254 -10.47 15.22 -19.14
C ASP A 254 -9.12 15.76 -19.59
N ASN A 255 -8.84 17.04 -19.36
CA ASN A 255 -7.62 17.70 -19.82
C ASN A 255 -6.59 17.93 -18.70
N LEU A 256 -5.36 17.45 -18.91
CA LEU A 256 -4.25 17.63 -17.97
C LEU A 256 -3.87 19.11 -17.70
N LEU A 257 -4.35 20.06 -18.50
CA LEU A 257 -4.14 21.49 -18.27
C LEU A 257 -5.36 22.21 -17.65
N ASP A 258 -6.43 21.51 -17.27
CA ASP A 258 -7.51 22.06 -16.46
C ASP A 258 -7.35 21.70 -14.96
N PRO A 259 -7.22 22.69 -14.05
CA PRO A 259 -7.11 22.43 -12.62
C PRO A 259 -8.34 21.82 -11.96
N GLU A 260 -9.53 21.90 -12.55
CA GLU A 260 -10.74 21.23 -12.02
C GLU A 260 -10.77 19.74 -12.41
N GLU A 261 -10.08 19.35 -13.49
CA GLU A 261 -10.07 17.98 -14.05
C GLU A 261 -8.78 17.21 -13.76
N SER A 262 -7.68 17.87 -13.36
CA SER A 262 -6.37 17.22 -13.13
C SER A 262 -5.60 17.77 -11.91
N SER A 263 -6.33 18.07 -10.84
CA SER A 263 -5.79 18.21 -9.49
C SER A 263 -6.06 16.95 -8.64
N ASP A 264 -5.15 16.66 -7.71
CA ASP A 264 -5.27 15.54 -6.77
C ASP A 264 -6.27 15.85 -5.64
N SER A 265 -6.59 14.87 -4.77
CA SER A 265 -7.60 15.10 -3.72
C SER A 265 -7.17 16.06 -2.60
N ALA A 266 -5.88 16.41 -2.53
CA ALA A 266 -5.36 17.49 -1.69
C ALA A 266 -5.39 18.88 -2.39
N GLY A 267 -5.79 18.94 -3.67
CA GLY A 267 -5.81 20.16 -4.48
C GLY A 267 -4.47 20.51 -5.13
N TYR A 268 -3.54 19.55 -5.25
CA TYR A 268 -2.29 19.73 -5.98
C TYR A 268 -2.50 19.45 -7.48
N PHE A 269 -2.26 20.48 -8.30
CA PHE A 269 -2.43 20.43 -9.75
C PHE A 269 -1.27 19.67 -10.42
N PHE A 270 -1.36 18.33 -10.39
CA PHE A 270 -0.33 17.44 -10.96
C PHE A 270 -0.35 17.42 -12.49
N GLY A 271 -1.49 17.74 -13.12
CA GLY A 271 -1.69 17.70 -14.57
C GLY A 271 -0.68 18.54 -15.36
N GLU A 272 -0.37 19.77 -14.93
CA GLU A 272 0.66 20.62 -15.58
C GLU A 272 2.03 19.92 -15.63
N ILE A 273 2.37 19.17 -14.58
CA ILE A 273 3.66 18.49 -14.46
C ILE A 273 3.72 17.28 -15.39
N VAL A 274 2.61 16.53 -15.51
CA VAL A 274 2.47 15.41 -16.47
C VAL A 274 2.46 15.93 -17.91
N ALA A 275 1.72 17.00 -18.20
CA ALA A 275 1.69 17.66 -19.51
C ALA A 275 3.09 18.16 -19.93
N ALA A 276 3.91 18.59 -18.97
CA ALA A 276 5.29 18.99 -19.17
C ALA A 276 6.31 17.82 -19.17
N ALA A 277 5.87 16.60 -19.47
CA ALA A 277 6.71 15.45 -19.79
C ALA A 277 7.41 15.56 -21.16
N THR A 278 8.50 14.81 -21.33
CA THR A 278 9.31 14.75 -22.57
C THR A 278 9.68 13.30 -22.88
N GLY A 279 10.35 13.05 -24.01
CA GLY A 279 10.88 11.71 -24.35
C GLY A 279 11.99 11.19 -23.41
N GLN A 280 12.52 12.02 -22.50
CA GLN A 280 13.39 11.57 -21.40
C GLN A 280 12.60 11.10 -20.16
N GLY A 281 11.28 11.19 -20.22
CA GLY A 281 10.38 10.99 -19.08
C GLY A 281 10.39 12.12 -18.05
N ARG A 282 9.55 11.95 -17.03
CA ARG A 282 9.40 12.84 -15.88
C ARG A 282 8.66 12.13 -14.76
N TRP A 283 9.16 12.24 -13.53
CA TRP A 283 8.43 11.83 -12.32
C TRP A 283 7.49 12.96 -11.84
N VAL A 284 6.31 12.56 -11.36
CA VAL A 284 5.31 13.40 -10.68
C VAL A 284 4.78 12.61 -9.48
N THR A 285 4.50 13.26 -8.35
CA THR A 285 3.88 12.62 -7.18
C THR A 285 2.55 13.31 -6.88
N ALA A 286 1.47 12.55 -6.70
CA ALA A 286 0.11 13.06 -6.50
C ALA A 286 -0.73 12.12 -5.63
N THR A 287 -1.69 12.65 -4.88
CA THR A 287 -2.61 11.88 -4.01
C THR A 287 -3.82 11.40 -4.80
N LEU A 288 -3.78 10.16 -5.28
CA LEU A 288 -4.76 9.58 -6.20
C LEU A 288 -5.46 8.36 -5.58
N PRO A 289 -6.71 8.05 -5.96
CA PRO A 289 -7.34 6.81 -5.56
C PRO A 289 -6.58 5.60 -6.11
N ASN A 290 -6.26 4.63 -5.25
CA ASN A 290 -5.69 3.34 -5.66
C ASN A 290 -6.81 2.39 -6.12
N PRO A 291 -6.75 1.81 -7.34
CA PRO A 291 -7.82 0.94 -7.85
C PRO A 291 -7.98 -0.37 -7.07
N VAL A 292 -6.98 -0.78 -6.27
CA VAL A 292 -7.02 -1.99 -5.43
C VAL A 292 -7.69 -1.73 -4.08
N THR A 293 -7.43 -0.58 -3.45
CA THR A 293 -7.91 -0.27 -2.09
C THR A 293 -9.13 0.65 -2.08
N GLY A 294 -9.36 1.42 -3.14
CA GLY A 294 -10.35 2.50 -3.20
C GLY A 294 -10.00 3.72 -2.33
N LEU A 295 -8.81 3.76 -1.73
CA LEU A 295 -8.34 4.85 -0.88
C LEU A 295 -7.46 5.83 -1.66
N ASP A 296 -7.57 7.11 -1.33
CA ASP A 296 -6.61 8.13 -1.76
C ASP A 296 -5.24 7.85 -1.13
N GLN A 297 -4.24 7.59 -1.97
CA GLN A 297 -2.87 7.24 -1.59
C GLN A 297 -1.88 8.05 -2.43
N ILE A 298 -0.67 8.26 -1.90
CA ILE A 298 0.41 8.95 -2.63
C ILE A 298 0.85 8.04 -3.79
N LYS A 299 0.78 8.52 -5.03
CA LYS A 299 1.21 7.81 -6.23
C LYS A 299 2.39 8.50 -6.89
N HIS A 300 3.41 7.74 -7.28
CA HIS A 300 4.51 8.20 -8.12
C HIS A 300 4.22 7.83 -9.58
N LEU A 301 4.03 8.83 -10.42
CA LEU A 301 3.74 8.74 -11.85
C LEU A 301 5.00 8.99 -12.68
N TRP A 302 5.41 8.03 -13.49
CA TRP A 302 6.40 8.20 -14.54
C TRP A 302 5.69 8.53 -15.86
N ALA A 303 5.91 9.73 -16.39
CA ALA A 303 5.27 10.23 -17.61
C ALA A 303 6.30 10.49 -18.72
N VAL A 304 6.12 9.88 -19.89
CA VAL A 304 7.01 10.01 -21.07
C VAL A 304 6.22 10.52 -22.26
N ARG A 305 6.69 11.58 -22.93
CA ARG A 305 6.07 12.10 -24.17
C ARG A 305 6.72 11.49 -25.40
N HIS A 306 5.96 10.75 -26.20
CA HIS A 306 6.38 10.03 -27.41
C HIS A 306 5.37 10.22 -28.55
N ASP A 307 5.85 10.51 -29.76
CA ASP A 307 5.04 10.84 -30.96
C ASP A 307 3.82 11.75 -30.70
N GLY A 308 4.03 12.80 -29.88
CA GLY A 308 2.99 13.75 -29.47
C GLY A 308 2.16 13.32 -28.26
N LEU A 309 1.89 12.02 -28.10
CA LEU A 309 1.21 11.44 -26.94
C LEU A 309 2.05 11.53 -25.65
N ILE A 310 1.39 11.43 -24.49
CA ILE A 310 2.05 11.21 -23.20
C ILE A 310 1.61 9.86 -22.65
N PHE A 311 2.55 8.95 -22.40
CA PHE A 311 2.33 7.66 -21.75
C PHE A 311 2.70 7.78 -20.27
N VAL A 312 1.84 7.28 -19.37
CA VAL A 312 2.03 7.40 -17.92
C VAL A 312 1.70 6.07 -17.22
N SER A 313 2.53 5.68 -16.25
CA SER A 313 2.24 4.60 -15.30
C SER A 313 2.89 4.91 -13.95
N GLY A 314 2.63 4.14 -12.91
CA GLY A 314 3.10 4.46 -11.57
C GLY A 314 2.62 3.53 -10.46
N TYR A 315 3.28 3.61 -9.31
CA TYR A 315 3.03 2.83 -8.09
C TYR A 315 2.55 3.72 -6.94
N TYR A 316 1.88 3.14 -5.93
CA TYR A 316 1.45 3.85 -4.73
C TYR A 316 2.38 3.60 -3.54
N GLU A 317 2.58 4.61 -2.69
CA GLU A 317 3.20 4.42 -1.38
C GLU A 317 2.26 3.59 -0.49
N THR A 318 2.75 2.45 0.00
CA THR A 318 2.05 1.67 1.03
C THR A 318 2.09 2.47 2.35
N PRO A 319 0.94 2.91 2.91
CA PRO A 319 0.97 3.76 4.10
C PRO A 319 1.41 2.98 5.34
N GLU A 320 2.20 3.61 6.22
CA GLU A 320 2.57 3.01 7.51
C GLU A 320 1.32 2.76 8.38
N VAL A 321 1.26 1.59 9.02
CA VAL A 321 0.27 1.30 10.07
C VAL A 321 0.77 1.93 11.37
N PRO A 322 0.05 2.87 12.01
CA PRO A 322 0.54 3.52 13.22
C PRO A 322 0.73 2.53 14.37
N GLU A 323 1.96 2.39 14.87
CA GLU A 323 2.24 1.58 16.06
C GLU A 323 1.43 2.10 17.27
N THR A 324 0.52 1.27 17.74
CA THR A 324 -0.22 1.52 18.99
C THR A 324 0.49 0.83 20.15
N LEU A 325 0.41 1.39 21.36
CA LEU A 325 1.07 0.79 22.52
C LEU A 325 0.45 -0.58 22.84
N ALA A 326 1.25 -1.64 22.71
CA ALA A 326 0.83 -2.99 23.03
C ALA A 326 0.50 -3.17 24.54
N PRO A 327 -0.50 -4.00 24.88
CA PRO A 327 -0.69 -4.50 26.24
C PRO A 327 0.52 -5.28 26.76
N ASP A 328 0.49 -5.64 28.05
CA ASP A 328 1.43 -6.63 28.57
C ASP A 328 1.10 -8.02 28.01
N ARG A 329 2.11 -8.85 27.72
CA ARG A 329 1.91 -10.24 27.29
C ARG A 329 1.41 -11.13 28.43
N GLU A 330 1.54 -10.70 29.68
CA GLU A 330 0.87 -11.37 30.82
C GLU A 330 -0.67 -11.23 30.79
N ASP A 331 -1.21 -10.21 30.09
CA ASP A 331 -2.65 -10.09 29.78
C ASP A 331 -2.92 -10.69 28.39
N VAL A 332 -2.86 -12.01 28.31
CA VAL A 332 -2.96 -12.79 27.07
C VAL A 332 -4.23 -12.47 26.26
N ASP A 333 -5.33 -12.13 26.94
CA ASP A 333 -6.62 -11.77 26.34
C ASP A 333 -6.57 -10.39 25.69
N ALA A 334 -6.02 -9.38 26.39
CA ALA A 334 -5.81 -8.06 25.83
C ALA A 334 -4.77 -8.08 24.69
N TYR A 335 -3.67 -8.82 24.87
CA TYR A 335 -2.60 -8.93 23.87
C TYR A 335 -3.08 -9.58 22.57
N THR A 336 -3.85 -10.66 22.67
CA THR A 336 -4.48 -11.29 21.49
C THR A 336 -5.40 -10.33 20.74
N LYS A 337 -6.24 -9.58 21.48
CA LYS A 337 -7.13 -8.57 20.89
C LYS A 337 -6.35 -7.43 20.22
N TYR A 338 -5.22 -7.02 20.81
CA TYR A 338 -4.30 -6.05 20.22
C TYR A 338 -3.68 -6.56 18.91
N VAL A 339 -3.22 -7.82 18.86
CA VAL A 339 -2.62 -8.44 17.65
C VAL A 339 -3.65 -8.50 16.51
N VAL A 340 -4.88 -8.95 16.78
CA VAL A 340 -5.96 -8.93 15.79
C VAL A 340 -6.33 -7.50 15.38
N GLN A 341 -6.31 -6.54 16.31
CA GLN A 341 -6.55 -5.14 15.97
C GLN A 341 -5.46 -4.55 15.07
N GLN A 342 -4.18 -4.95 15.20
CA GLN A 342 -3.14 -4.55 14.24
C GLN A 342 -3.42 -5.12 12.84
N ALA A 343 -3.92 -6.35 12.75
CA ALA A 343 -4.28 -6.96 11.46
C ALA A 343 -5.46 -6.23 10.78
N LEU A 344 -6.47 -5.86 11.57
CA LEU A 344 -7.59 -5.02 11.12
C LEU A 344 -7.10 -3.64 10.68
N ASN A 345 -6.22 -2.98 11.47
CA ASN A 345 -5.65 -1.68 11.11
C ASN A 345 -4.83 -1.77 9.81
N ARG A 346 -4.02 -2.83 9.63
CA ARG A 346 -3.25 -3.04 8.39
C ARG A 346 -4.18 -3.24 7.21
N HIS A 347 -5.24 -4.03 7.36
CA HIS A 347 -6.24 -4.23 6.31
C HIS A 347 -6.98 -2.94 5.94
N ASP A 348 -7.40 -2.15 6.94
CA ASP A 348 -8.13 -0.90 6.75
C ASP A 348 -7.26 0.23 6.14
N ILE A 349 -5.91 0.10 6.15
CA ILE A 349 -4.94 1.10 5.66
C ILE A 349 -4.25 0.67 4.35
N GLN A 350 -3.82 -0.59 4.26
CA GLN A 350 -3.01 -1.16 3.17
C GLN A 350 -3.81 -2.10 2.25
N GLY A 351 -5.06 -2.44 2.60
CA GLY A 351 -5.93 -3.29 1.80
C GLY A 351 -5.70 -4.80 1.98
N ARG A 352 -6.35 -5.59 1.11
CA ARG A 352 -6.39 -7.06 1.15
C ARG A 352 -5.02 -7.69 0.94
N GLU A 353 -4.43 -7.51 -0.24
CA GLU A 353 -3.25 -8.27 -0.67
C GLU A 353 -1.99 -7.96 0.15
N ALA A 354 -1.70 -6.69 0.44
CA ALA A 354 -0.57 -6.30 1.30
C ALA A 354 -0.68 -6.89 2.71
N THR A 355 -1.90 -7.02 3.25
CA THR A 355 -2.14 -7.63 4.56
C THR A 355 -1.95 -9.15 4.52
N ILE A 356 -2.44 -9.82 3.47
CA ILE A 356 -2.26 -11.27 3.26
C ILE A 356 -0.78 -11.60 3.07
N ALA A 357 -0.05 -10.79 2.29
CA ALA A 357 1.39 -10.95 2.09
C ALA A 357 2.14 -10.86 3.42
N TYR A 358 1.89 -9.80 4.20
CA TYR A 358 2.53 -9.62 5.51
C TYR A 358 2.27 -10.78 6.48
N TYR A 359 1.01 -11.22 6.64
CA TYR A 359 0.65 -12.29 7.58
C TYR A 359 0.99 -13.72 7.13
N ASN A 360 1.66 -13.86 5.98
CA ASN A 360 2.35 -15.08 5.56
C ASN A 360 3.88 -15.04 5.81
N THR A 361 4.40 -13.98 6.44
CA THR A 361 5.84 -13.85 6.81
C THR A 361 6.13 -14.29 8.25
N GLU A 362 7.38 -14.70 8.52
CA GLU A 362 7.88 -14.97 9.88
C GLU A 362 7.88 -13.71 10.76
N GLU A 363 8.10 -12.53 10.18
CA GLU A 363 8.06 -11.23 10.88
C GLU A 363 6.70 -10.94 11.53
N SER A 364 5.61 -11.51 10.98
CA SER A 364 4.25 -11.32 11.48
C SER A 364 3.88 -12.18 12.71
N VAL A 365 4.83 -12.97 13.23
CA VAL A 365 4.63 -13.91 14.36
C VAL A 365 5.37 -13.44 15.61
N ASP A 366 4.63 -13.27 16.70
CA ASP A 366 5.17 -12.93 18.02
C ASP A 366 4.97 -14.09 19.00
N GLY A 367 5.93 -15.03 19.02
CA GLY A 367 5.87 -16.21 19.88
C GLY A 367 4.73 -17.15 19.50
N GLU A 368 3.70 -17.26 20.35
CA GLU A 368 2.48 -18.03 20.06
C GLU A 368 1.43 -17.22 19.28
N TRP A 369 1.53 -15.89 19.29
CA TRP A 369 0.62 -15.00 18.58
C TRP A 369 1.01 -14.87 17.11
N TYR A 370 0.34 -15.64 16.28
CA TYR A 370 0.29 -15.46 14.83
C TYR A 370 -1.13 -15.10 14.41
N VAL A 371 -1.27 -14.34 13.31
CA VAL A 371 -2.58 -14.10 12.70
C VAL A 371 -2.81 -15.14 11.60
N PHE A 372 -4.06 -15.60 11.50
CA PHE A 372 -4.56 -16.27 10.31
C PHE A 372 -5.71 -15.45 9.71
N ILE A 373 -5.91 -15.56 8.40
CA ILE A 373 -6.95 -14.86 7.66
C ILE A 373 -7.70 -15.85 6.79
N THR A 374 -9.04 -15.78 6.79
CA THR A 374 -9.88 -16.45 5.79
C THR A 374 -10.65 -15.45 4.95
N ASP A 375 -11.01 -15.87 3.74
CA ASP A 375 -11.82 -15.09 2.81
C ASP A 375 -13.34 -15.11 3.14
N GLU A 376 -14.12 -14.56 2.21
CA GLU A 376 -15.57 -14.51 2.21
C GLU A 376 -16.22 -15.89 2.36
N ASP A 377 -15.73 -16.87 1.59
CA ASP A 377 -16.20 -18.26 1.59
C ASP A 377 -15.60 -19.09 2.74
N ASN A 378 -14.73 -18.48 3.55
CA ASN A 378 -14.02 -19.04 4.71
C ASN A 378 -12.89 -20.02 4.32
N ILE A 379 -12.31 -19.85 3.12
CA ILE A 379 -11.06 -20.50 2.74
C ILE A 379 -9.89 -19.76 3.40
N MET A 380 -8.93 -20.50 3.94
CA MET A 380 -7.72 -19.95 4.55
C MET A 380 -6.83 -19.30 3.48
N ILE A 381 -6.55 -17.99 3.61
CA ILE A 381 -5.72 -17.22 2.67
C ILE A 381 -4.39 -16.74 3.28
N SER A 382 -4.24 -16.79 4.61
CA SER A 382 -2.99 -16.42 5.28
C SER A 382 -2.81 -17.20 6.59
N HIS A 383 -1.64 -17.82 6.79
CA HIS A 383 -1.34 -18.58 8.03
C HIS A 383 0.18 -18.85 8.20
N ALA A 384 0.99 -17.83 8.54
CA ALA A 384 2.46 -17.92 8.63
C ALA A 384 3.04 -19.19 9.31
N THR A 385 2.46 -19.65 10.43
CA THR A 385 3.00 -20.78 11.21
C THR A 385 2.64 -22.17 10.67
N LEU A 386 1.70 -22.28 9.74
CA LEU A 386 1.27 -23.54 9.11
C LEU A 386 0.84 -23.26 7.65
N PRO A 387 1.75 -22.88 6.73
CA PRO A 387 1.38 -22.45 5.38
C PRO A 387 0.62 -23.49 4.56
N GLN A 388 0.77 -24.79 4.89
CA GLN A 388 -0.01 -25.87 4.27
C GLN A 388 -1.52 -25.80 4.55
N ASN A 389 -1.98 -24.94 5.47
CA ASN A 389 -3.39 -24.68 5.71
C ASN A 389 -4.00 -23.76 4.64
N VAL A 390 -3.19 -22.98 3.91
CA VAL A 390 -3.67 -22.03 2.90
C VAL A 390 -4.31 -22.78 1.73
N GLY A 391 -5.50 -22.34 1.31
CA GLY A 391 -6.35 -23.00 0.32
C GLY A 391 -7.31 -24.05 0.89
N LEU A 392 -7.30 -24.33 2.19
CA LEU A 392 -8.24 -25.24 2.86
C LEU A 392 -9.41 -24.48 3.50
N SER A 393 -10.58 -25.13 3.56
CA SER A 393 -11.80 -24.57 4.16
C SER A 393 -11.74 -24.59 5.69
N LEU A 394 -11.96 -23.43 6.32
CA LEU A 394 -12.13 -23.32 7.78
C LEU A 394 -13.35 -24.10 8.28
N ILE A 395 -14.35 -24.35 7.44
CA ILE A 395 -15.60 -25.02 7.84
C ILE A 395 -15.56 -26.52 7.51
N GLU A 396 -14.96 -26.92 6.40
CA GLU A 396 -15.02 -28.31 5.90
C GLU A 396 -13.73 -29.12 6.14
N ASP A 397 -12.55 -28.51 6.01
CA ASP A 397 -11.26 -29.22 6.09
C ASP A 397 -10.57 -29.05 7.46
N LEU A 398 -10.53 -27.82 7.96
CA LEU A 398 -9.79 -27.44 9.18
C LEU A 398 -10.66 -27.38 10.43
N GLY A 399 -11.97 -27.19 10.27
CA GLY A 399 -12.89 -26.71 11.31
C GLY A 399 -13.30 -27.67 12.40
N ILE A 400 -12.63 -28.81 12.54
CA ILE A 400 -12.95 -29.89 13.48
C ILE A 400 -11.67 -30.29 14.21
N ASP A 401 -11.65 -30.19 15.54
CA ASP A 401 -10.47 -30.56 16.33
C ASP A 401 -10.40 -32.06 16.65
N SER A 402 -9.33 -32.50 17.33
CA SER A 402 -9.08 -33.91 17.65
C SER A 402 -10.07 -34.53 18.65
N THR A 403 -10.86 -33.72 19.38
CA THR A 403 -12.00 -34.20 20.17
C THR A 403 -13.20 -34.55 19.27
N GLY A 404 -13.22 -33.93 18.09
CA GLY A 404 -14.32 -33.89 17.13
C GLY A 404 -15.11 -32.58 17.16
N TYR A 405 -14.75 -31.58 17.99
CA TYR A 405 -15.53 -30.35 18.14
C TYR A 405 -15.40 -29.45 16.90
N ALA A 406 -16.55 -29.12 16.31
CA ALA A 406 -16.65 -28.34 15.07
C ALA A 406 -16.51 -26.82 15.32
N PHE A 407 -15.30 -26.37 15.66
CA PHE A 407 -15.01 -24.95 15.94
C PHE A 407 -15.11 -24.02 14.72
N GLY A 408 -14.92 -24.53 13.50
CA GLY A 408 -14.93 -23.76 12.24
C GLY A 408 -16.21 -22.93 12.02
N PRO A 409 -17.40 -23.58 12.03
CA PRO A 409 -18.69 -22.88 12.03
C PRO A 409 -18.85 -21.82 13.14
N VAL A 410 -18.24 -22.02 14.30
CA VAL A 410 -18.32 -21.10 15.46
C VAL A 410 -17.48 -19.84 15.21
N MET A 411 -16.32 -19.99 14.56
CA MET A 411 -15.48 -18.88 14.11
C MET A 411 -16.10 -18.11 12.94
N ALA A 412 -16.54 -18.82 11.89
CA ALA A 412 -17.12 -18.21 10.69
C ALA A 412 -18.35 -17.33 11.00
N ALA A 413 -19.09 -17.65 12.06
CA ALA A 413 -20.23 -16.89 12.57
C ALA A 413 -19.87 -15.70 13.49
N ALA A 414 -18.60 -15.26 13.53
CA ALA A 414 -18.18 -14.02 14.16
C ALA A 414 -18.58 -12.77 13.33
N GLY A 415 -18.54 -11.59 13.96
CA GLY A 415 -18.85 -10.32 13.30
C GLY A 415 -17.80 -9.24 13.62
N GLU A 416 -18.15 -7.98 13.35
CA GLU A 416 -17.26 -6.82 13.54
C GLU A 416 -16.92 -6.54 15.02
N ASN A 417 -17.79 -6.93 15.96
CA ASN A 417 -17.54 -6.88 17.40
C ASN A 417 -16.59 -7.98 17.90
N GLY A 418 -16.23 -8.93 17.03
CA GLY A 418 -15.44 -10.11 17.35
C GLY A 418 -16.16 -11.21 18.13
N ARG A 419 -15.40 -12.27 18.43
CA ARG A 419 -15.80 -13.45 19.22
C ARG A 419 -14.56 -14.19 19.73
N TRP A 420 -14.63 -14.71 20.95
CA TRP A 420 -13.71 -15.73 21.45
C TRP A 420 -14.20 -17.15 21.07
N VAL A 421 -13.31 -17.99 20.57
CA VAL A 421 -13.55 -19.42 20.31
C VAL A 421 -12.40 -20.25 20.89
N SER A 422 -12.76 -21.22 21.74
CA SER A 422 -11.83 -22.09 22.47
C SER A 422 -11.96 -23.53 21.97
N TYR A 423 -10.84 -24.14 21.53
CA TYR A 423 -10.80 -25.41 20.77
C TYR A 423 -9.42 -26.06 20.87
N VAL A 424 -9.29 -27.35 20.57
CA VAL A 424 -7.96 -28.01 20.56
C VAL A 424 -7.22 -27.68 19.27
N TYR A 425 -5.96 -27.28 19.36
CA TYR A 425 -5.13 -27.04 18.18
C TYR A 425 -3.65 -27.33 18.43
N LEU A 426 -2.90 -27.55 17.35
CA LEU A 426 -1.45 -27.65 17.40
C LEU A 426 -0.85 -26.30 17.86
N ASN A 427 -0.07 -26.31 18.93
CA ASN A 427 0.76 -25.18 19.33
C ASN A 427 2.08 -25.20 18.54
N PRO A 428 2.39 -24.21 17.69
CA PRO A 428 3.63 -24.20 16.91
C PRO A 428 4.90 -24.07 17.78
N ALA A 429 4.79 -23.57 19.01
CA ALA A 429 5.93 -23.42 19.93
C ALA A 429 6.29 -24.72 20.67
N THR A 430 5.33 -25.61 20.94
CA THR A 430 5.54 -26.88 21.68
C THR A 430 5.44 -28.13 20.80
N GLY A 431 4.79 -28.01 19.64
CA GLY A 431 4.45 -29.14 18.76
C GLY A 431 3.43 -30.12 19.36
N GLN A 432 2.70 -29.74 20.40
CA GLN A 432 1.63 -30.55 21.01
C GLN A 432 0.24 -30.01 20.65
N GLU A 433 -0.79 -30.85 20.80
CA GLU A 433 -2.17 -30.38 20.84
C GLU A 433 -2.50 -29.82 22.23
N GLU A 434 -2.92 -28.56 22.26
CA GLU A 434 -3.23 -27.78 23.46
C GLU A 434 -4.55 -27.02 23.26
N THR A 435 -5.16 -26.53 24.35
CA THR A 435 -6.39 -25.73 24.23
C THR A 435 -6.03 -24.34 23.73
N LYS A 436 -6.42 -23.99 22.50
CA LYS A 436 -6.22 -22.66 21.95
C LYS A 436 -7.44 -21.77 22.18
N HIS A 437 -7.21 -20.58 22.71
CA HIS A 437 -8.19 -19.50 22.85
C HIS A 437 -7.93 -18.48 21.75
N THR A 438 -8.78 -18.45 20.73
CA THR A 438 -8.63 -17.55 19.57
C THR A 438 -9.71 -16.47 19.56
N TRP A 439 -9.29 -15.20 19.48
CA TRP A 439 -10.15 -14.07 19.17
C TRP A 439 -10.25 -13.94 17.66
N VAL A 440 -11.47 -13.94 17.12
CA VAL A 440 -11.75 -13.74 15.69
C VAL A 440 -12.62 -12.52 15.47
N VAL A 441 -12.35 -11.75 14.41
CA VAL A 441 -13.13 -10.56 13.99
C VAL A 441 -13.37 -10.61 12.49
N ARG A 442 -14.60 -10.30 12.05
CA ARG A 442 -14.94 -10.20 10.62
C ARG A 442 -14.91 -8.73 10.17
N ARG A 443 -14.24 -8.42 9.05
CA ARG A 443 -14.08 -7.07 8.49
C ARG A 443 -13.99 -7.15 6.96
N HIS A 444 -14.78 -6.33 6.27
CA HIS A 444 -14.83 -6.24 4.79
C HIS A 444 -14.94 -7.59 4.04
N GLY A 445 -15.61 -8.59 4.64
CA GLY A 445 -15.75 -9.92 4.05
C GLY A 445 -14.67 -10.94 4.48
N LEU A 446 -13.56 -10.50 5.05
CA LEU A 446 -12.51 -11.36 5.61
C LEU A 446 -12.77 -11.69 7.09
N LEU A 447 -12.21 -12.80 7.57
CA LEU A 447 -12.13 -13.16 8.98
C LEU A 447 -10.67 -13.15 9.43
N PHE A 448 -10.34 -12.36 10.44
CA PHE A 448 -9.01 -12.27 11.05
C PHE A 448 -9.02 -12.97 12.41
N GLY A 449 -8.03 -13.82 12.69
CA GLY A 449 -7.94 -14.55 13.96
C GLY A 449 -6.53 -14.65 14.52
N SER A 450 -6.39 -14.52 15.83
CA SER A 450 -5.17 -14.84 16.58
C SER A 450 -5.53 -15.38 17.96
N GLY A 451 -4.62 -16.06 18.65
CA GLY A 451 -4.93 -16.71 19.92
C GLY A 451 -3.73 -17.23 20.69
N TRP A 452 -3.95 -17.44 21.98
CA TRP A 452 -3.00 -17.99 22.96
C TRP A 452 -3.37 -19.43 23.35
N TYR A 453 -2.47 -20.16 23.99
CA TYR A 453 -2.66 -21.58 24.34
C TYR A 453 -2.64 -21.84 25.85
N GLU A 454 -3.67 -22.50 26.38
CA GLU A 454 -3.67 -23.03 27.75
C GLU A 454 -3.05 -24.42 27.80
N VAL A 455 -1.90 -24.51 28.50
CA VAL A 455 -1.24 -25.80 28.82
C VAL A 455 -1.98 -26.49 29.97
N THR A 456 -3.14 -27.06 29.66
CA THR A 456 -3.88 -27.96 30.57
C THR A 456 -3.03 -29.19 30.93
N ASP A 457 -3.03 -29.58 32.21
CA ASP A 457 -2.12 -30.62 32.75
C ASP A 457 -2.12 -31.92 31.92
N VAL A 458 -0.98 -32.19 31.29
CA VAL A 458 -0.81 -32.98 30.06
C VAL A 458 -0.93 -34.51 30.25
N SER A 459 -1.71 -34.93 31.24
CA SER A 459 -1.94 -36.33 31.61
C SER A 459 -3.41 -36.78 31.48
N ALA A 460 -4.34 -35.86 31.28
CA ALA A 460 -5.72 -36.17 30.92
C ALA A 460 -5.89 -36.18 29.39
N PRO A 461 -6.21 -37.32 28.74
CA PRO A 461 -6.52 -37.32 27.32
C PRO A 461 -7.82 -36.55 27.09
N ILE A 462 -7.82 -35.66 26.09
CA ILE A 462 -8.96 -34.78 25.81
C ILE A 462 -10.15 -35.65 25.38
N PRO A 463 -11.38 -35.44 25.92
CA PRO A 463 -12.48 -36.37 25.70
C PRO A 463 -12.90 -36.42 24.23
N THR A 464 -12.96 -37.62 23.64
CA THR A 464 -13.48 -37.79 22.27
C THR A 464 -14.94 -38.24 22.30
N LYS A 465 -15.66 -38.07 21.18
CA LYS A 465 -17.04 -38.58 20.99
C LYS A 465 -17.21 -40.10 21.24
N SER A 466 -16.11 -40.86 21.29
CA SER A 466 -16.12 -42.29 21.70
C SER A 466 -16.34 -42.52 23.20
N GLN A 467 -16.21 -41.47 24.02
CA GLN A 467 -16.43 -41.43 25.46
C GLN A 467 -17.59 -40.46 25.76
N PRO A 468 -18.83 -40.81 25.37
CA PRO A 468 -19.91 -39.84 25.19
C PRO A 468 -20.34 -39.17 26.51
N ASP A 469 -20.15 -39.81 27.66
CA ASP A 469 -20.40 -39.19 28.96
C ASP A 469 -19.36 -38.11 29.31
N ILE A 470 -18.07 -38.35 29.03
CA ILE A 470 -17.00 -37.38 29.30
C ILE A 470 -17.05 -36.23 28.28
N PHE A 471 -17.24 -36.53 26.99
CA PHE A 471 -17.41 -35.54 25.93
C PHE A 471 -18.62 -34.63 26.20
N THR A 472 -19.75 -35.18 26.67
CA THR A 472 -20.94 -34.37 27.00
C THR A 472 -20.67 -33.35 28.11
N LYS A 473 -19.80 -33.67 29.08
CA LYS A 473 -19.39 -32.69 30.09
C LYS A 473 -18.58 -31.57 29.46
N HIS A 474 -17.50 -31.93 28.76
CA HIS A 474 -16.64 -30.98 28.07
C HIS A 474 -17.45 -30.03 27.14
N PHE A 475 -18.43 -30.55 26.40
CA PHE A 475 -19.31 -29.77 25.53
C PHE A 475 -20.26 -28.80 26.28
N VAL A 476 -20.61 -29.09 27.55
CA VAL A 476 -21.33 -28.14 28.43
C VAL A 476 -20.35 -27.14 29.06
N ASP A 477 -19.17 -27.59 29.45
CA ASP A 477 -18.13 -26.76 30.06
C ASP A 477 -17.62 -25.72 29.04
N GLN A 478 -17.40 -26.10 27.77
CA GLN A 478 -17.16 -25.20 26.62
C GLN A 478 -18.29 -24.18 26.42
N ALA A 479 -19.55 -24.55 26.69
CA ALA A 479 -20.70 -23.65 26.55
C ALA A 479 -20.83 -22.65 27.69
N VAL A 480 -20.39 -23.04 28.89
CA VAL A 480 -20.19 -22.12 30.02
C VAL A 480 -19.01 -21.19 29.73
N GLN A 481 -17.92 -21.70 29.15
CA GLN A 481 -16.80 -20.85 28.74
C GLN A 481 -17.21 -19.84 27.65
N PHE A 482 -17.95 -20.29 26.62
CA PHE A 482 -18.52 -19.39 25.61
C PHE A 482 -19.43 -18.30 26.21
N TYR A 483 -20.09 -18.56 27.34
CA TYR A 483 -20.83 -17.56 28.10
C TYR A 483 -19.93 -16.56 28.84
N ILE A 484 -18.86 -17.03 29.47
CA ILE A 484 -17.86 -16.19 30.13
C ILE A 484 -17.21 -15.26 29.10
N ASP A 485 -16.78 -15.81 27.96
CA ASP A 485 -15.96 -15.10 26.97
C ASP A 485 -16.76 -14.10 26.11
N ASN A 486 -18.03 -14.42 25.79
CA ASN A 486 -18.83 -13.66 24.82
C ASN A 486 -20.12 -13.03 25.40
N GLY A 487 -20.53 -13.41 26.61
CA GLY A 487 -21.70 -12.86 27.30
C GLY A 487 -23.07 -13.32 26.77
N ARG A 488 -24.07 -13.21 27.65
CA ARG A 488 -25.43 -13.77 27.54
C ARG A 488 -26.09 -13.66 26.16
N GLU A 489 -26.05 -12.49 25.53
CA GLU A 489 -26.76 -12.26 24.27
C GLU A 489 -26.12 -13.04 23.11
N ALA A 490 -24.79 -13.01 22.99
CA ALA A 490 -24.06 -13.80 21.99
C ALA A 490 -24.22 -15.30 22.22
N THR A 491 -24.18 -15.76 23.48
CA THR A 491 -24.43 -17.17 23.86
C THR A 491 -25.82 -17.63 23.44
N VAL A 492 -26.86 -16.86 23.78
CA VAL A 492 -28.25 -17.21 23.45
C VAL A 492 -28.51 -17.12 21.95
N ALA A 493 -27.88 -16.19 21.23
CA ALA A 493 -27.96 -16.14 19.77
C ALA A 493 -27.30 -17.38 19.12
N PHE A 494 -26.08 -17.73 19.54
CA PHE A 494 -25.33 -18.86 19.01
C PHE A 494 -26.04 -20.20 19.26
N TYR A 495 -26.44 -20.49 20.51
CA TYR A 495 -27.14 -21.73 20.87
C TYR A 495 -28.62 -21.82 20.41
N ASN A 496 -29.05 -20.85 19.59
CA ASN A 496 -30.28 -20.88 18.82
C ASN A 496 -30.07 -21.08 17.30
N SER A 497 -28.82 -21.23 16.86
CA SER A 497 -28.43 -21.41 15.45
C SER A 497 -28.09 -22.88 15.13
N PRO A 498 -28.15 -23.30 13.84
CA PRO A 498 -27.69 -24.63 13.45
C PRO A 498 -26.19 -24.88 13.71
N ALA A 499 -25.37 -23.83 13.73
CA ALA A 499 -23.91 -23.91 13.93
C ALA A 499 -23.50 -24.30 15.36
N SER A 500 -24.45 -24.41 16.31
CA SER A 500 -24.19 -24.88 17.67
C SER A 500 -24.61 -26.34 17.92
N ILE A 501 -24.78 -27.12 16.84
CA ILE A 501 -25.20 -28.52 16.86
C ILE A 501 -24.04 -29.35 16.32
N ASP A 502 -23.64 -30.37 17.08
CA ASP A 502 -22.57 -31.28 16.72
C ASP A 502 -23.08 -32.74 16.76
N GLY A 503 -23.66 -33.17 15.63
CA GLY A 503 -24.41 -34.43 15.54
C GLY A 503 -25.56 -34.46 16.56
N GLN A 504 -25.60 -35.50 17.39
CA GLN A 504 -26.54 -35.61 18.52
C GLN A 504 -26.31 -34.58 19.65
N TRP A 505 -25.14 -33.96 19.75
CA TRP A 505 -24.82 -33.02 20.84
C TRP A 505 -25.29 -31.61 20.50
N TYR A 506 -25.98 -30.99 21.46
CA TYR A 506 -26.45 -29.62 21.38
C TYR A 506 -26.71 -29.10 22.79
N VAL A 507 -26.44 -27.83 23.02
CA VAL A 507 -26.77 -27.19 24.30
C VAL A 507 -28.19 -26.63 24.25
N PHE A 508 -28.94 -26.84 25.32
CA PHE A 508 -30.09 -26.01 25.66
C PHE A 508 -29.73 -25.13 26.86
N ILE A 509 -30.27 -23.91 26.87
CA ILE A 509 -30.07 -22.95 27.95
C ILE A 509 -31.42 -22.55 28.53
N ALA A 510 -31.53 -22.53 29.85
CA ALA A 510 -32.65 -21.94 30.58
C ALA A 510 -32.20 -20.79 31.49
N ASP A 511 -33.10 -19.84 31.72
CA ASP A 511 -32.86 -18.65 32.54
C ASP A 511 -33.02 -18.92 34.05
N GLU A 512 -32.82 -17.86 34.84
CA GLU A 512 -32.92 -17.84 36.30
C GLU A 512 -34.35 -18.15 36.81
N SER A 513 -35.35 -18.12 35.91
CA SER A 513 -36.75 -18.45 36.16
C SER A 513 -37.15 -19.82 35.60
N ASP A 514 -36.18 -20.67 35.25
CA ASP A 514 -36.36 -21.98 34.62
C ASP A 514 -37.07 -21.92 33.24
N ILE A 515 -37.05 -20.79 32.53
CA ILE A 515 -37.60 -20.66 31.18
C ILE A 515 -36.50 -20.99 30.16
N VAL A 516 -36.76 -21.91 29.23
CA VAL A 516 -35.79 -22.22 28.16
C VAL A 516 -35.66 -21.04 27.19
N ILE A 517 -34.44 -20.53 27.01
CA ILE A 517 -34.10 -19.38 26.14
C ILE A 517 -33.31 -19.79 24.90
N ALA A 518 -32.57 -20.91 24.93
CA ALA A 518 -31.89 -21.47 23.76
C ALA A 518 -32.14 -22.98 23.65
N HIS A 519 -32.46 -23.47 22.44
CA HIS A 519 -32.64 -24.91 22.14
C HIS A 519 -32.69 -25.13 20.61
N ALA A 520 -31.56 -24.95 19.90
CA ALA A 520 -31.52 -24.95 18.43
C ALA A 520 -32.32 -26.09 17.72
N PRO A 521 -32.25 -27.38 18.12
CA PRO A 521 -32.92 -28.45 17.36
C PRO A 521 -34.43 -28.60 17.61
N VAL A 522 -35.02 -27.87 18.58
CA VAL A 522 -36.47 -27.90 18.86
C VAL A 522 -36.91 -26.49 19.29
N PRO A 523 -37.05 -25.55 18.34
CA PRO A 523 -37.28 -24.13 18.62
C PRO A 523 -38.56 -23.82 19.42
N GLU A 524 -39.52 -24.75 19.43
CA GLU A 524 -40.79 -24.70 20.16
C GLU A 524 -40.62 -24.90 21.67
N ARG A 525 -39.44 -25.33 22.12
CA ARG A 525 -39.13 -25.44 23.56
C ARG A 525 -38.85 -24.10 24.22
N ARG A 526 -38.62 -23.04 23.44
CA ARG A 526 -38.22 -21.70 23.88
C ARG A 526 -39.40 -20.92 24.43
N GLY A 527 -39.20 -20.18 25.51
CA GLY A 527 -40.30 -19.63 26.33
C GLY A 527 -41.02 -20.68 27.19
N GLY A 528 -40.68 -21.96 27.06
CA GLY A 528 -41.29 -23.05 27.82
C GLY A 528 -40.58 -23.29 29.17
N TYR A 529 -41.32 -23.21 30.25
CA TYR A 529 -40.85 -23.50 31.62
C TYR A 529 -40.34 -24.96 31.77
N LEU A 530 -39.24 -25.16 32.51
CA LEU A 530 -38.69 -26.50 32.80
C LEU A 530 -39.51 -27.26 33.84
N ARG A 531 -40.34 -26.61 34.66
CA ARG A 531 -41.21 -27.29 35.65
C ARG A 531 -42.68 -27.35 35.22
N ASP A 532 -42.96 -27.25 33.93
CA ASP A 532 -44.29 -27.55 33.37
C ASP A 532 -44.44 -29.07 33.08
N PRO A 533 -45.34 -29.79 33.76
CA PRO A 533 -45.56 -31.22 33.50
C PRO A 533 -46.25 -31.51 32.17
N ALA A 534 -46.91 -30.53 31.52
CA ALA A 534 -47.55 -30.74 30.22
C ALA A 534 -46.52 -30.88 29.08
N THR A 535 -45.36 -30.20 29.19
CA THR A 535 -44.31 -30.25 28.17
C THR A 535 -43.03 -30.97 28.59
N ARG A 536 -42.74 -31.12 29.89
CA ARG A 536 -41.46 -31.68 30.41
C ARG A 536 -41.61 -33.06 31.05
N THR A 537 -42.61 -33.82 30.59
CA THR A 537 -42.82 -35.24 30.88
C THR A 537 -42.50 -36.06 29.63
N ASP A 538 -41.76 -37.16 29.77
CA ASP A 538 -41.41 -38.03 28.64
C ASP A 538 -42.51 -39.06 28.30
N ILE A 539 -42.29 -39.85 27.23
CA ILE A 539 -43.25 -40.86 26.75
C ILE A 539 -43.48 -42.04 27.73
N THR A 540 -42.65 -42.17 28.77
CA THR A 540 -42.85 -43.15 29.86
C THR A 540 -43.69 -42.60 31.02
N GLY A 541 -43.96 -41.29 31.01
CA GLY A 541 -44.59 -40.57 32.13
C GLY A 541 -43.57 -40.00 33.13
N PHE A 542 -42.27 -40.01 32.82
CA PHE A 542 -41.26 -39.43 33.71
C PHE A 542 -41.17 -37.91 33.55
N PHE A 543 -41.57 -37.19 34.60
CA PHE A 543 -41.50 -35.72 34.68
C PHE A 543 -40.05 -35.27 34.95
N TYR A 544 -39.22 -35.33 33.90
CA TYR A 544 -37.77 -35.07 33.98
C TYR A 544 -37.43 -33.59 34.21
N GLY A 545 -38.32 -32.67 33.84
CA GLY A 545 -38.10 -31.23 33.84
C GLY A 545 -37.55 -30.63 35.15
N PRO A 546 -38.18 -30.85 36.31
CA PRO A 546 -37.66 -30.40 37.60
C PRO A 546 -36.31 -31.02 37.95
N VAL A 547 -36.06 -32.28 37.55
CA VAL A 547 -34.78 -32.96 37.82
C VAL A 547 -33.63 -32.32 37.05
N VAL A 548 -33.90 -31.76 35.87
CA VAL A 548 -32.96 -30.90 35.13
C VAL A 548 -32.82 -29.55 35.85
N ALA A 549 -33.92 -28.88 36.16
CA ALA A 549 -33.91 -27.57 36.81
C ALA A 549 -33.26 -27.55 38.21
N ASP A 550 -33.24 -28.69 38.91
CA ASP A 550 -32.55 -28.92 40.19
C ASP A 550 -31.06 -29.31 40.01
N ALA A 551 -30.44 -28.91 38.89
CA ALA A 551 -28.98 -28.92 38.72
C ALA A 551 -28.33 -27.73 39.45
N SER A 552 -27.07 -27.92 39.87
CA SER A 552 -26.21 -26.92 40.50
C SER A 552 -24.92 -26.72 39.68
N GLU A 553 -24.02 -25.88 40.18
CA GLU A 553 -22.66 -25.70 39.64
C GLU A 553 -21.83 -27.00 39.63
N GLN A 554 -22.13 -27.96 40.51
CA GLN A 554 -21.47 -29.29 40.53
C GLN A 554 -22.01 -30.23 39.43
N GLY A 555 -23.04 -29.79 38.71
CA GLY A 555 -23.71 -30.50 37.64
C GLY A 555 -24.55 -31.71 38.07
N ARG A 556 -25.33 -32.23 37.13
CA ARG A 556 -26.26 -33.34 37.35
C ARG A 556 -26.47 -34.14 36.07
N TRP A 557 -26.50 -35.47 36.21
CA TRP A 557 -26.98 -36.38 35.16
C TRP A 557 -28.48 -36.67 35.31
N ILE A 558 -29.22 -36.62 34.19
CA ILE A 558 -30.64 -36.97 34.10
C ILE A 558 -30.86 -37.84 32.85
N THR A 559 -31.53 -38.98 33.02
CA THR A 559 -31.86 -39.92 31.93
C THR A 559 -33.37 -39.89 31.67
N TYR A 560 -33.80 -39.69 30.42
CA TYR A 560 -35.21 -39.63 30.01
C TYR A 560 -35.38 -39.93 28.52
N ARG A 561 -36.57 -40.28 28.04
CA ARG A 561 -36.81 -40.50 26.60
C ARG A 561 -37.02 -39.16 25.88
N PHE A 562 -36.26 -38.91 24.80
CA PHE A 562 -36.36 -37.67 24.03
C PHE A 562 -36.08 -37.89 22.54
N LEU A 563 -36.49 -36.95 21.70
CA LEU A 563 -36.17 -36.95 20.27
C LEU A 563 -34.66 -36.74 20.09
N ASN A 564 -33.98 -37.67 19.42
CA ASN A 564 -32.64 -37.46 18.90
C ASN A 564 -32.74 -36.62 17.61
N PRO A 565 -32.12 -35.42 17.53
CA PRO A 565 -32.19 -34.60 16.33
C PRO A 565 -31.45 -35.21 15.13
N GLU A 566 -30.41 -36.02 15.37
CA GLU A 566 -29.62 -36.69 14.33
C GLU A 566 -30.38 -37.89 13.73
N ALA A 567 -30.93 -38.76 14.60
CA ALA A 567 -31.63 -39.97 14.16
C ALA A 567 -33.14 -39.77 13.84
N GLY A 568 -33.72 -38.63 14.22
CA GLY A 568 -35.14 -38.32 14.03
C GLY A 568 -36.12 -39.19 14.83
N GLN A 569 -35.65 -39.89 15.88
CA GLN A 569 -36.43 -40.89 16.64
C GLN A 569 -36.35 -40.65 18.15
N ILE A 570 -37.34 -41.17 18.90
CA ILE A 570 -37.35 -41.07 20.37
C ILE A 570 -36.46 -42.16 20.97
N GLN A 571 -35.27 -41.77 21.40
CA GLN A 571 -34.24 -42.60 22.07
C GLN A 571 -34.19 -42.29 23.57
N THR A 572 -33.40 -43.03 24.35
CA THR A 572 -33.05 -42.58 25.72
C THR A 572 -31.99 -41.50 25.56
N LYS A 573 -32.18 -40.36 26.22
CA LYS A 573 -31.18 -39.30 26.31
C LYS A 573 -30.56 -39.30 27.70
N HIS A 574 -29.23 -39.25 27.76
CA HIS A 574 -28.47 -38.98 28.97
C HIS A 574 -28.00 -37.52 28.92
N THR A 575 -28.58 -36.67 29.77
CA THR A 575 -28.31 -35.23 29.80
C THR A 575 -27.44 -34.88 31.01
N TRP A 576 -26.33 -34.19 30.77
CA TRP A 576 -25.59 -33.44 31.78
C TRP A 576 -26.13 -32.01 31.80
N ALA A 577 -26.46 -31.49 32.98
CA ALA A 577 -26.89 -30.12 33.18
C ALA A 577 -26.12 -29.47 34.33
N VAL A 578 -25.71 -28.21 34.16
CA VAL A 578 -24.91 -27.40 35.09
C VAL A 578 -25.58 -26.04 35.23
N ARG A 579 -25.46 -25.39 36.40
CA ARG A 579 -25.74 -23.95 36.53
C ARG A 579 -24.48 -23.13 36.58
N TYR A 580 -24.51 -21.98 35.92
CA TYR A 580 -23.48 -20.95 36.00
C TYR A 580 -24.15 -19.58 35.84
N ASP A 581 -23.79 -18.61 36.69
CA ASP A 581 -24.37 -17.26 36.71
C ASP A 581 -25.92 -17.23 36.63
N GLY A 582 -26.56 -18.08 37.44
CA GLY A 582 -28.02 -18.26 37.49
C GLY A 582 -28.61 -19.07 36.33
N LEU A 583 -28.06 -18.95 35.13
CA LEU A 583 -28.42 -19.74 33.95
C LEU A 583 -28.18 -21.23 34.17
N LEU A 584 -28.93 -22.05 33.44
CA LEU A 584 -28.74 -23.49 33.33
C LEU A 584 -28.33 -23.85 31.91
N PHE A 585 -27.23 -24.57 31.77
CA PHE A 585 -26.70 -25.13 30.53
C PHE A 585 -26.86 -26.65 30.56
N GLY A 586 -27.19 -27.28 29.44
CA GLY A 586 -27.17 -28.74 29.37
C GLY A 586 -27.09 -29.32 27.97
N SER A 587 -26.38 -30.43 27.82
CA SER A 587 -26.22 -31.22 26.59
C SER A 587 -26.39 -32.70 26.91
N GLY A 588 -26.47 -33.57 25.90
CA GLY A 588 -26.60 -35.01 26.14
C GLY A 588 -26.57 -35.89 24.90
N TRP A 589 -26.12 -37.12 25.10
CA TRP A 589 -26.03 -38.19 24.11
C TRP A 589 -27.21 -39.19 24.23
N TYR A 590 -27.36 -40.09 23.24
CA TYR A 590 -28.52 -40.94 23.08
C TYR A 590 -28.20 -42.45 22.88
N GLU A 591 -29.12 -43.32 23.32
CA GLU A 591 -29.21 -44.77 23.04
C GLU A 591 -30.59 -45.19 22.47
#